data_AF-A0A3M6VGU9-F1
#
_entry.id   AF-A0A3M6VGU9-F1
#
_cell.length_a   1.000
_cell.length_b   1.000
_cell.length_c   1.000
_cell.angle_alpha   90.00
_cell.angle_beta   90.00
_cell.angle_gamma   90.00
#
_symmetry.space_group_name_H-M   'P 1'
#
loop_
_entity.id
_entity.type
_entity.pdbx_description
1 polymer ?
#
loop_
_entity_poly.entity_id
_entity_poly.type
_entity_poly.pdbx_seq_one_letter_code
_entity_poly.pdbx_strand_id
1 'polypeptide(L)'
;MSKRAHSKISSGNVLDSMLSSLSRTNESTFTAKKAEAQVAKLTAGRGQTITVDENSVAPDTAIAQFLLDMRAIIDEKGFGANVEVELRLGHITSCLQEARCRPSQEGVDAAVVLSDTQIKAIGAKFNPGVAEMDYKGFLRGVEGMLRGDAYSEHKEKQVVHNMGQSKRIVQDVDPQTNIRGKSMVQVKERLGNIDVFMPHCQYDCRVSISCEFPLRDLEGDMSEMPAAESIRHKDRVSAVGRDLRIDLTKVLEESTNKNLFEVEVELSEPAVNRWLSQPDENGQSWKSAIETSSLLWKMVKYFMPNSGQAFKRNWDFPGATEVQNAYQGRLGIRGKFSGTMPVGFARWHIPLVQSREYFVSEKTDGVRYFLVVAGGNTVLVDRSNSPFTASGLDLLKLVLPEGTVLDGELVVSCQDDTS
;
A
#
# COMPACT_ATOMS: atom_id res chain seq x y z
N MET A 1 -11.15 -67.14 -42.80
CA MET A 1 -12.16 -66.64 -41.84
C MET A 1 -11.58 -66.67 -40.44
N SER A 2 -11.82 -65.60 -39.70
CA SER A 2 -11.25 -65.20 -38.41
C SER A 2 -11.53 -66.16 -37.24
N LYS A 3 -10.60 -66.27 -36.29
CA LYS A 3 -10.92 -66.54 -34.86
C LYS A 3 -10.08 -65.63 -33.96
N ARG A 4 -10.80 -64.74 -33.26
CA ARG A 4 -10.36 -63.78 -32.25
C ARG A 4 -9.81 -64.48 -31.00
N ALA A 5 -8.74 -63.91 -30.43
CA ALA A 5 -8.32 -64.13 -29.05
C ALA A 5 -9.00 -63.10 -28.14
N HIS A 6 -9.59 -63.57 -27.03
CA HIS A 6 -10.08 -62.73 -25.93
C HIS A 6 -8.93 -62.43 -24.96
N SER A 7 -8.57 -61.15 -24.78
CA SER A 7 -7.77 -60.70 -23.65
C SER A 7 -8.70 -60.19 -22.54
N LYS A 8 -8.53 -60.74 -21.33
CA LYS A 8 -9.15 -60.21 -20.11
C LYS A 8 -8.36 -58.98 -19.67
N ILE A 9 -9.01 -57.82 -19.66
CA ILE A 9 -8.46 -56.58 -19.10
C ILE A 9 -8.67 -56.62 -17.58
N SER A 10 -7.58 -56.62 -16.82
CA SER A 10 -7.59 -56.49 -15.36
C SER A 10 -7.78 -55.03 -14.97
N SER A 11 -8.96 -54.69 -14.43
CA SER A 11 -9.33 -53.36 -13.96
C SER A 11 -8.85 -53.02 -12.54
N GLY A 12 -8.17 -53.95 -11.84
CA GLY A 12 -7.74 -53.76 -10.45
C GLY A 12 -6.48 -52.90 -10.27
N ASN A 13 -5.54 -52.93 -11.22
CA ASN A 13 -4.21 -52.34 -11.01
C ASN A 13 -4.15 -50.81 -11.16
N VAL A 14 -5.11 -50.19 -11.85
CA VAL A 14 -5.10 -48.74 -12.10
C VAL A 14 -5.67 -47.95 -10.92
N LEU A 15 -6.71 -48.48 -10.27
CA LEU A 15 -7.32 -47.86 -9.09
C LEU A 15 -6.38 -47.92 -7.88
N ASP A 16 -5.69 -49.04 -7.68
CA ASP A 16 -4.70 -49.18 -6.61
C ASP A 16 -3.48 -48.27 -6.82
N SER A 17 -3.04 -48.06 -8.08
CA SER A 17 -1.96 -47.12 -8.36
C SER A 17 -2.38 -45.68 -8.08
N MET A 18 -3.60 -45.29 -8.46
CA MET A 18 -4.14 -43.96 -8.18
C MET A 18 -4.33 -43.70 -6.67
N LEU A 19 -4.88 -44.66 -5.93
CA LEU A 19 -5.03 -44.58 -4.48
C LEU A 19 -3.69 -44.50 -3.75
N SER A 20 -2.67 -45.25 -4.23
CA SER A 20 -1.31 -45.19 -3.68
C SER A 20 -0.60 -43.87 -4.01
N SER A 21 -0.89 -43.25 -5.16
CA SER A 21 -0.36 -41.93 -5.48
C SER A 21 -1.02 -40.84 -4.64
N LEU A 22 -2.34 -40.92 -4.42
CA LEU A 22 -3.10 -40.01 -3.57
C LEU A 22 -2.68 -40.13 -2.10
N SER A 23 -2.45 -41.34 -1.60
CA SER A 23 -1.95 -41.56 -0.23
C SER A 23 -0.54 -41.01 -0.05
N ARG A 24 0.36 -41.18 -1.02
CA ARG A 24 1.71 -40.60 -0.99
C ARG A 24 1.69 -39.08 -1.05
N THR A 25 0.81 -38.45 -1.83
CA THR A 25 0.64 -36.98 -1.82
C THR A 25 0.02 -36.47 -0.52
N ASN A 26 -0.89 -37.23 0.10
CA ASN A 26 -1.47 -36.87 1.39
C ASN A 26 -0.45 -37.04 2.53
N GLU A 27 0.38 -38.08 2.50
CA GLU A 27 1.48 -38.26 3.43
C GLU A 27 2.54 -37.17 3.25
N SER A 28 2.91 -36.83 2.01
CA SER A 28 3.90 -35.79 1.72
C SER A 28 3.42 -34.40 2.19
N THR A 29 2.16 -34.06 1.96
CA THR A 29 1.55 -32.80 2.43
C THR A 29 1.39 -32.77 3.95
N PHE A 30 1.10 -33.90 4.58
CA PHE A 30 1.05 -34.00 6.04
C PHE A 30 2.44 -33.89 6.68
N THR A 31 3.47 -34.50 6.08
CA THR A 31 4.86 -34.34 6.52
C THR A 31 5.37 -32.92 6.28
N ALA A 32 5.00 -32.26 5.17
CA ALA A 32 5.35 -30.86 4.92
C ALA A 32 4.71 -29.94 5.96
N LYS A 33 3.40 -30.09 6.23
CA LYS A 33 2.71 -29.34 7.29
C LYS A 33 3.31 -29.57 8.67
N LYS A 34 3.77 -30.79 8.97
CA LYS A 34 4.41 -31.13 10.25
C LYS A 34 5.82 -30.53 10.37
N ALA A 35 6.58 -30.51 9.27
CA ALA A 35 7.88 -29.85 9.20
C ALA A 35 7.73 -28.33 9.30
N GLU A 36 6.76 -27.73 8.59
CA GLU A 36 6.40 -26.31 8.69
C GLU A 36 5.98 -25.94 10.12
N ALA A 37 5.16 -26.77 10.78
CA ALA A 37 4.78 -26.56 12.17
C ALA A 37 5.97 -26.69 13.15
N GLN A 38 6.96 -27.53 12.85
CA GLN A 38 8.20 -27.62 13.64
C GLN A 38 9.12 -26.41 13.40
N VAL A 39 9.26 -25.93 12.17
CA VAL A 39 10.02 -24.71 11.83
C VAL A 39 9.34 -23.47 12.43
N ALA A 40 8.01 -23.39 12.40
CA ALA A 40 7.23 -22.35 13.06
C ALA A 40 7.42 -22.37 14.58
N LYS A 41 7.49 -23.56 15.21
CA LYS A 41 7.82 -23.70 16.64
C LYS A 41 9.26 -23.30 16.98
N LEU A 42 10.23 -23.59 16.11
CA LEU A 42 11.64 -23.23 16.30
C LEU A 42 11.91 -21.73 16.06
N THR A 43 11.09 -21.07 15.25
CA THR A 43 11.18 -19.63 14.96
C THR A 43 10.19 -18.79 15.77
N ALA A 44 9.36 -19.43 16.61
CA ALA A 44 8.38 -18.77 17.46
C ALA A 44 9.04 -17.65 18.30
N GLY A 45 8.64 -16.41 18.05
CA GLY A 45 9.16 -15.20 18.71
C GLY A 45 10.09 -14.34 17.84
N ARG A 46 10.64 -14.89 16.76
CA ARG A 46 11.39 -14.15 15.72
C ARG A 46 10.49 -14.02 14.49
N GLY A 47 9.67 -12.96 14.46
CA GLY A 47 8.83 -12.61 13.31
C GLY A 47 9.58 -12.78 11.97
N GLN A 48 8.91 -13.26 10.91
CA GLN A 48 9.49 -13.21 9.56
C GLN A 48 9.97 -11.77 9.29
N THR A 49 11.23 -11.62 8.93
CA THR A 49 11.83 -10.31 8.72
C THR A 49 11.68 -9.86 7.28
N ILE A 50 11.27 -8.62 7.09
CA ILE A 50 11.30 -7.94 5.80
C ILE A 50 12.63 -7.20 5.70
N THR A 51 13.43 -7.57 4.70
CA THR A 51 14.67 -6.88 4.39
C THR A 51 14.34 -5.49 3.85
N VAL A 52 14.92 -4.47 4.48
CA VAL A 52 14.90 -3.13 3.91
C VAL A 52 16.06 -3.07 2.93
N ASP A 53 15.74 -3.05 1.63
CA ASP A 53 16.75 -2.90 0.59
C ASP A 53 17.03 -1.41 0.31
N GLU A 54 18.21 -1.13 -0.24
CA GLU A 54 18.62 0.21 -0.66
C GLU A 54 17.80 0.74 -1.86
N ASN A 55 16.95 -0.11 -2.45
CA ASN A 55 16.05 0.22 -3.55
C ASN A 55 14.64 0.58 -3.05
N SER A 56 14.43 0.73 -1.73
CA SER A 56 13.12 1.06 -1.18
C SER A 56 12.67 2.43 -1.69
N VAL A 57 11.67 2.41 -2.57
CA VAL A 57 11.07 3.59 -3.18
C VAL A 57 10.06 4.20 -2.23
N ALA A 58 9.95 5.53 -2.21
CA ALA A 58 8.90 6.21 -1.48
C ALA A 58 7.51 5.65 -1.86
N PRO A 59 6.61 5.35 -0.90
CA PRO A 59 5.36 4.67 -1.20
C PRO A 59 4.47 5.37 -2.24
N ASP A 60 4.40 6.69 -2.20
CA ASP A 60 3.68 7.50 -3.21
C ASP A 60 4.25 7.32 -4.62
N THR A 61 5.57 7.32 -4.74
CA THR A 61 6.26 7.13 -6.03
C THR A 61 6.08 5.70 -6.53
N ALA A 62 6.14 4.71 -5.64
CA ALA A 62 5.91 3.32 -5.98
C ALA A 62 4.46 3.05 -6.39
N ILE A 63 3.48 3.67 -5.73
CA ILE A 63 2.07 3.62 -6.14
C ILE A 63 1.91 4.27 -7.52
N ALA A 64 2.53 5.43 -7.77
CA ALA A 64 2.46 6.08 -9.08
C ALA A 64 3.05 5.20 -10.20
N GLN A 65 4.20 4.58 -9.95
CA GLN A 65 4.82 3.63 -10.90
C GLN A 65 3.91 2.42 -11.12
N PHE A 66 3.37 1.84 -10.05
CA PHE A 66 2.43 0.71 -10.15
C PHE A 66 1.19 1.05 -10.97
N LEU A 67 0.60 2.24 -10.78
CA LEU A 67 -0.52 2.70 -11.60
C LEU A 67 -0.13 2.70 -13.08
N LEU A 68 1.02 3.28 -13.43
CA LEU A 68 1.49 3.37 -14.81
C LEU A 68 1.76 2.01 -15.45
N ASP A 69 2.46 1.13 -14.73
CA ASP A 69 2.78 -0.21 -15.21
C ASP A 69 1.51 -1.03 -15.51
N MET A 70 0.42 -0.75 -14.79
CA MET A 70 -0.86 -1.42 -14.96
C MET A 70 -1.68 -0.90 -16.15
N ARG A 71 -1.35 0.25 -16.76
CA ARG A 71 -2.15 0.84 -17.87
C ARG A 71 -2.34 -0.13 -19.03
N ALA A 72 -1.25 -0.75 -19.51
CA ALA A 72 -1.32 -1.67 -20.64
C ALA A 72 -2.19 -2.90 -20.33
N ILE A 73 -2.13 -3.40 -19.08
CA ILE A 73 -2.96 -4.54 -18.64
C ILE A 73 -4.42 -4.14 -18.51
N ILE A 74 -4.69 -2.91 -18.03
CA ILE A 74 -6.04 -2.34 -17.96
C ILE A 74 -6.62 -2.18 -19.35
N ASP A 75 -5.86 -1.67 -20.32
CA ASP A 75 -6.32 -1.51 -21.70
C ASP A 75 -6.65 -2.87 -22.36
N GLU A 76 -5.86 -3.91 -22.07
CA GLU A 76 -6.09 -5.26 -22.59
C GLU A 76 -7.30 -5.95 -21.96
N LYS A 77 -7.48 -5.83 -20.63
CA LYS A 77 -8.46 -6.63 -19.86
C LYS A 77 -9.70 -5.86 -19.39
N GLY A 78 -9.62 -4.53 -19.36
CA GLY A 78 -10.64 -3.66 -18.78
C GLY A 78 -11.82 -3.36 -19.69
N PHE A 79 -11.85 -3.91 -20.92
CA PHE A 79 -12.94 -3.65 -21.85
C PHE A 79 -14.30 -4.05 -21.27
N GLY A 80 -15.18 -3.06 -21.09
CA GLY A 80 -16.51 -3.26 -20.52
C GLY A 80 -16.55 -3.44 -18.99
N ALA A 81 -15.43 -3.16 -18.30
CA ALA A 81 -15.36 -3.14 -16.84
C ALA A 81 -15.17 -1.72 -16.31
N ASN A 82 -15.59 -1.49 -15.06
CA ASN A 82 -15.15 -0.34 -14.28
C ASN A 82 -13.82 -0.69 -13.62
N VAL A 83 -12.83 0.19 -13.71
CA VAL A 83 -11.52 0.00 -13.10
C VAL A 83 -11.57 0.56 -11.69
N GLU A 84 -11.44 -0.32 -10.71
CA GLU A 84 -11.39 0.03 -9.30
C GLU A 84 -9.93 0.08 -8.84
N VAL A 85 -9.56 1.18 -8.19
CA VAL A 85 -8.26 1.33 -7.53
C VAL A 85 -8.52 1.57 -6.05
N GLU A 86 -8.14 0.61 -5.22
CA GLU A 86 -8.40 0.61 -3.79
C GLU A 86 -7.11 0.45 -2.97
N LEU A 87 -7.03 1.16 -1.85
CA LEU A 87 -6.04 1.00 -0.80
C LEU A 87 -6.73 0.40 0.42
N ARG A 88 -6.18 -0.69 0.96
CA ARG A 88 -6.70 -1.36 2.16
C ARG A 88 -5.70 -1.30 3.30
N LEU A 89 -6.18 -1.08 4.51
CA LEU A 89 -5.37 -1.22 5.72
C LEU A 89 -5.40 -2.67 6.22
N GLY A 90 -4.26 -3.15 6.71
CA GLY A 90 -4.11 -4.53 7.17
C GLY A 90 -2.76 -4.81 7.78
N HIS A 91 -2.36 -6.08 7.81
CA HIS A 91 -1.05 -6.51 8.26
C HIS A 91 -0.39 -7.40 7.23
N ILE A 92 0.90 -7.17 6.97
CA ILE A 92 1.75 -8.13 6.27
C ILE A 92 2.22 -9.16 7.30
N THR A 93 1.70 -10.37 7.20
CA THR A 93 1.92 -11.46 8.16
C THR A 93 2.73 -12.59 7.57
N SER A 94 3.52 -13.25 8.40
CA SER A 94 4.18 -14.50 8.03
C SER A 94 3.15 -15.60 7.84
N CYS A 95 3.24 -16.34 6.73
CA CYS A 95 2.40 -17.52 6.50
C CYS A 95 2.69 -18.65 7.49
N LEU A 96 3.90 -18.69 8.07
CA LEU A 96 4.31 -19.74 9.02
C LEU A 96 3.91 -19.41 10.47
N GLN A 97 4.01 -18.13 10.84
CA GLN A 97 3.84 -17.70 12.23
C GLN A 97 2.51 -17.02 12.51
N GLU A 98 1.75 -16.68 11.45
CA GLU A 98 0.50 -15.91 11.49
C GLU A 98 0.62 -14.57 12.26
N ALA A 99 1.85 -14.10 12.45
CA ALA A 99 2.18 -12.84 13.12
C ALA A 99 2.63 -11.80 12.09
N ARG A 100 2.42 -10.51 12.41
CA ARG A 100 2.93 -9.40 11.60
C ARG A 100 4.45 -9.50 11.45
N CYS A 101 4.92 -9.30 10.23
CA CYS A 101 6.34 -9.29 9.91
C CYS A 101 7.05 -8.15 10.65
N ARG A 102 8.37 -8.28 10.83
CA ARG A 102 9.22 -7.27 11.48
C ARG A 102 10.27 -6.75 10.50
N PRO A 103 10.82 -5.55 10.69
CA PRO A 103 12.00 -5.15 9.92
C PRO A 103 13.18 -6.08 10.22
N SER A 104 14.05 -6.33 9.23
CA SER A 104 15.24 -7.18 9.40
C SER A 104 16.35 -6.54 10.25
N GLN A 105 16.28 -5.24 10.48
CA GLN A 105 17.24 -4.46 11.25
C GLN A 105 16.47 -3.58 12.23
N GLU A 106 16.91 -3.53 13.49
CA GLU A 106 16.37 -2.61 14.49
C GLU A 106 16.76 -1.17 14.16
N GLY A 107 15.82 -0.23 14.31
CA GLY A 107 16.04 1.19 13.98
C GLY A 107 16.04 1.50 12.48
N VAL A 108 15.59 0.55 11.65
CA VAL A 108 15.29 0.86 10.25
C VAL A 108 13.84 1.28 10.12
N ASP A 109 13.71 2.56 9.82
CA ASP A 109 12.47 3.31 9.99
C ASP A 109 11.70 3.51 8.67
N ALA A 110 12.18 2.88 7.59
CA ALA A 110 11.65 3.05 6.25
C ALA A 110 10.40 2.18 6.01
N ALA A 111 9.41 2.76 5.34
CA ALA A 111 8.40 1.96 4.65
C ALA A 111 9.09 1.15 3.53
N VAL A 112 8.63 -0.09 3.31
CA VAL A 112 9.15 -0.96 2.25
C VAL A 112 8.02 -1.36 1.33
N VAL A 113 8.20 -1.11 0.04
CA VAL A 113 7.23 -1.50 -0.99
C VAL A 113 7.58 -2.88 -1.53
N LEU A 114 6.60 -3.77 -1.52
CA LEU A 114 6.73 -5.16 -1.90
C LEU A 114 5.72 -5.47 -3.01
N SER A 115 6.20 -6.03 -4.10
CA SER A 115 5.35 -6.68 -5.11
C SER A 115 4.78 -8.00 -4.57
N ASP A 116 3.73 -8.50 -5.20
CA ASP A 116 3.13 -9.80 -4.86
C ASP A 116 4.14 -10.96 -4.93
N THR A 117 5.08 -10.91 -5.88
CA THR A 117 6.16 -11.91 -6.00
C THR A 117 7.14 -11.83 -4.83
N GLN A 118 7.51 -10.62 -4.39
CA GLN A 118 8.38 -10.42 -3.23
C GLN A 118 7.71 -10.88 -1.93
N ILE A 119 6.44 -10.54 -1.70
CA ILE A 119 5.66 -11.02 -0.54
C ILE A 119 5.64 -12.56 -0.48
N LYS A 120 5.36 -13.21 -1.62
CA LYS A 120 5.34 -14.68 -1.69
C LYS A 120 6.73 -15.28 -1.47
N ALA A 121 7.77 -14.67 -2.03
CA ALA A 121 9.16 -15.14 -1.89
C ALA A 121 9.63 -15.14 -0.42
N ILE A 122 9.20 -14.16 0.38
CA ILE A 122 9.51 -14.11 1.82
C ILE A 122 8.54 -14.94 2.68
N GLY A 123 7.60 -15.68 2.08
CA GLY A 123 6.61 -16.47 2.80
C GLY A 123 5.65 -15.63 3.64
N ALA A 124 5.31 -14.42 3.16
CA ALA A 124 4.35 -13.53 3.81
C ALA A 124 3.04 -13.46 3.00
N LYS A 125 2.01 -12.87 3.62
CA LYS A 125 0.73 -12.54 3.02
C LYS A 125 0.15 -11.27 3.65
N PHE A 126 -0.61 -10.51 2.89
CA PHE A 126 -1.40 -9.40 3.42
C PHE A 126 -2.75 -9.90 3.93
N ASN A 127 -3.05 -9.60 5.20
CA ASN A 127 -4.36 -9.83 5.79
C ASN A 127 -5.07 -8.49 5.94
N PRO A 128 -6.16 -8.23 5.18
CA PRO A 128 -6.91 -7.00 5.32
C PRO A 128 -7.63 -6.95 6.68
N GLY A 129 -7.76 -5.75 7.21
CA GLY A 129 -8.56 -5.47 8.40
C GLY A 129 -7.77 -4.89 9.56
N VAL A 130 -8.50 -4.28 10.48
CA VAL A 130 -7.99 -3.58 11.66
C VAL A 130 -8.61 -4.14 12.94
N ALA A 131 -7.98 -3.89 14.08
CA ALA A 131 -8.56 -4.22 15.37
C ALA A 131 -9.81 -3.37 15.64
N GLU A 132 -10.80 -3.93 16.35
CA GLU A 132 -12.06 -3.22 16.67
C GLU A 132 -11.82 -1.90 17.43
N MET A 133 -10.84 -1.88 18.33
CA MET A 133 -10.51 -0.66 19.09
C MET A 133 -10.04 0.46 18.17
N ASP A 134 -9.18 0.13 17.19
CA ASP A 134 -8.62 1.10 16.25
C ASP A 134 -9.66 1.49 15.20
N TYR A 135 -10.54 0.57 14.78
CA TYR A 135 -11.68 0.84 13.91
C TYR A 135 -12.53 2.03 14.39
N LYS A 136 -12.77 2.13 15.71
CA LYS A 136 -13.48 3.27 16.31
C LYS A 136 -12.72 4.59 16.14
N GLY A 137 -11.39 4.54 16.12
CA GLY A 137 -10.53 5.69 15.81
C GLY A 137 -10.70 6.15 14.36
N PHE A 138 -10.65 5.23 13.41
CA PHE A 138 -10.88 5.54 11.99
C PHE A 138 -12.30 6.08 11.74
N LEU A 139 -13.31 5.51 12.40
CA LEU A 139 -14.70 5.99 12.34
C LEU A 139 -14.82 7.46 12.78
N ARG A 140 -14.19 7.83 13.91
CA ARG A 140 -14.16 9.24 14.35
C ARG A 140 -13.44 10.16 13.36
N GLY A 141 -12.38 9.67 12.71
CA GLY A 141 -11.70 10.40 11.64
C GLY A 141 -12.65 10.69 10.47
N VAL A 142 -13.37 9.66 10.00
CA VAL A 142 -14.38 9.80 8.94
C VAL A 142 -15.54 10.71 9.36
N GLU A 143 -16.05 10.59 10.58
CA GLU A 143 -17.05 11.53 11.13
C GLU A 143 -16.54 12.98 11.13
N GLY A 144 -15.26 13.19 11.42
CA GLY A 144 -14.62 14.50 11.32
C GLY A 144 -14.60 15.04 9.89
N MET A 145 -14.33 14.18 8.91
CA MET A 145 -14.36 14.55 7.48
C MET A 145 -15.76 14.92 7.00
N LEU A 146 -16.79 14.19 7.47
CA LEU A 146 -18.19 14.41 7.14
C LEU A 146 -18.79 15.70 7.71
N ARG A 147 -18.11 16.36 8.67
CA ARG A 147 -18.56 17.67 9.19
C ARG A 147 -18.30 18.82 8.23
N GLY A 148 -17.37 18.65 7.29
CA GLY A 148 -17.10 19.64 6.25
C GLY A 148 -17.90 19.37 4.97
N ASP A 149 -17.89 20.32 4.04
CA ASP A 149 -18.64 20.22 2.78
C ASP A 149 -17.96 19.35 1.70
N ALA A 150 -16.78 18.79 2.00
CA ALA A 150 -15.98 18.05 1.03
C ALA A 150 -16.41 16.58 0.83
N TYR A 151 -17.14 16.01 1.80
CA TYR A 151 -17.55 14.62 1.81
C TYR A 151 -19.03 14.48 2.16
N SER A 152 -19.67 13.46 1.60
CA SER A 152 -21.04 13.08 1.90
C SER A 152 -21.10 11.67 2.51
N GLU A 153 -22.05 11.45 3.41
CA GLU A 153 -22.24 10.14 4.05
C GLU A 153 -23.02 9.20 3.12
N HIS A 154 -22.53 7.97 2.95
CA HIS A 154 -23.25 6.89 2.27
C HIS A 154 -23.23 5.61 3.13
N LYS A 155 -24.40 5.03 3.37
CA LYS A 155 -24.57 3.82 4.17
C LYS A 155 -25.09 2.69 3.31
N GLU A 156 -24.47 1.53 3.44
CA GLU A 156 -24.74 0.37 2.61
C GLU A 156 -24.69 -0.90 3.45
N LYS A 157 -25.67 -1.79 3.26
CA LYS A 157 -25.65 -3.13 3.82
C LYS A 157 -25.78 -4.14 2.70
N GLN A 158 -24.94 -5.17 2.73
CA GLN A 158 -24.87 -6.17 1.68
C GLN A 158 -24.63 -7.57 2.24
N VAL A 159 -25.16 -8.57 1.58
CA VAL A 159 -24.74 -9.97 1.74
C VAL A 159 -24.00 -10.37 0.48
N VAL A 160 -22.75 -10.82 0.65
CA VAL A 160 -21.87 -11.21 -0.45
C VAL A 160 -21.52 -12.68 -0.30
N HIS A 161 -21.91 -13.47 -1.30
CA HIS A 161 -21.52 -14.86 -1.46
C HIS A 161 -20.32 -14.91 -2.40
N ASN A 162 -19.13 -15.16 -1.88
CA ASN A 162 -17.94 -15.32 -2.70
C ASN A 162 -17.94 -16.72 -3.32
N MET A 163 -17.82 -16.75 -4.64
CA MET A 163 -17.78 -17.98 -5.43
C MET A 163 -16.36 -18.14 -6.01
N GLY A 164 -16.05 -19.34 -6.47
CA GLY A 164 -14.80 -19.56 -7.20
C GLY A 164 -14.72 -18.73 -8.49
N GLN A 165 -13.50 -18.60 -9.02
CA GLN A 165 -13.22 -17.89 -10.28
C GLN A 165 -13.64 -16.40 -10.30
N SER A 166 -13.38 -15.65 -9.23
CA SER A 166 -13.61 -14.20 -9.17
C SER A 166 -15.08 -13.75 -9.31
N LYS A 167 -16.02 -14.69 -9.14
CA LYS A 167 -17.45 -14.40 -9.14
C LYS A 167 -17.93 -14.18 -7.72
N ARG A 168 -18.84 -13.23 -7.54
CA ARG A 168 -19.56 -13.04 -6.29
C ARG A 168 -21.03 -12.77 -6.57
N ILE A 169 -21.90 -13.29 -5.70
CA ILE A 169 -23.31 -12.93 -5.72
C ILE A 169 -23.52 -11.89 -4.62
N VAL A 170 -24.05 -10.74 -5.01
CA VAL A 170 -24.28 -9.58 -4.15
C VAL A 170 -25.79 -9.40 -3.99
N GLN A 171 -26.23 -9.24 -2.75
CA GLN A 171 -27.59 -8.88 -2.40
C GLN A 171 -27.53 -7.62 -1.53
N ASP A 172 -28.10 -6.53 -2.01
CA ASP A 172 -28.30 -5.34 -1.19
C ASP A 172 -29.33 -5.63 -0.10
N VAL A 173 -29.12 -5.09 1.08
CA VAL A 173 -30.02 -5.20 2.21
C VAL A 173 -30.54 -3.82 2.52
N ASP A 174 -31.86 -3.65 2.48
CA ASP A 174 -32.49 -2.40 2.88
C ASP A 174 -32.11 -2.08 4.34
N PRO A 175 -31.44 -0.95 4.62
CA PRO A 175 -30.97 -0.64 5.97
C PRO A 175 -32.08 -0.46 7.00
N GLN A 176 -33.30 -0.09 6.57
CA GLN A 176 -34.46 0.16 7.43
C GLN A 176 -35.27 -1.11 7.67
N THR A 177 -35.50 -1.90 6.62
CA THR A 177 -36.38 -3.08 6.70
C THR A 177 -35.62 -4.39 6.91
N ASN A 178 -34.29 -4.40 6.71
CA ASN A 178 -33.43 -5.59 6.66
C ASN A 178 -33.89 -6.65 5.63
N ILE A 179 -34.72 -6.25 4.67
CA ILE A 179 -35.15 -7.13 3.58
C ILE A 179 -34.03 -7.20 2.54
N ARG A 180 -33.74 -8.42 2.09
CA ARG A 180 -32.76 -8.65 1.02
C ARG A 180 -33.38 -8.33 -0.33
N GLY A 181 -32.65 -7.56 -1.13
CA GLY A 181 -32.96 -7.26 -2.51
C GLY A 181 -32.68 -8.43 -3.44
N LYS A 182 -32.71 -8.14 -4.74
CA LYS A 182 -32.46 -9.13 -5.80
C LYS A 182 -31.00 -9.61 -5.76
N SER A 183 -30.80 -10.90 -6.01
CA SER A 183 -29.46 -11.48 -6.21
C SER A 183 -28.87 -11.02 -7.53
N MET A 184 -27.73 -10.33 -7.46
CA MET A 184 -26.98 -9.87 -8.62
C MET A 184 -25.63 -10.58 -8.68
N VAL A 185 -25.21 -10.99 -9.87
CA VAL A 185 -23.89 -11.56 -10.12
C VAL A 185 -22.92 -10.45 -10.48
N GLN A 186 -21.80 -10.40 -9.77
CA GLN A 186 -20.68 -9.53 -10.08
C GLN A 186 -19.43 -10.36 -10.38
N VAL A 187 -18.67 -9.93 -11.37
CA VAL A 187 -17.33 -10.48 -11.65
C VAL A 187 -16.32 -9.41 -11.30
N LYS A 188 -15.38 -9.74 -10.41
CA LYS A 188 -14.28 -8.87 -9.99
C LYS A 188 -12.94 -9.55 -10.24
N GLU A 189 -12.27 -9.14 -11.30
CA GLU A 189 -10.94 -9.65 -11.64
C GLU A 189 -9.88 -8.73 -11.04
N ARG A 190 -9.06 -9.23 -10.11
CA ARG A 190 -7.90 -8.48 -9.61
C ARG A 190 -6.78 -8.53 -10.64
N LEU A 191 -6.36 -7.36 -11.12
CA LEU A 191 -5.29 -7.24 -12.11
C LEU A 191 -3.90 -7.28 -11.44
N GLY A 192 -3.76 -6.63 -10.29
CA GLY A 192 -2.49 -6.56 -9.58
C GLY A 192 -2.59 -5.87 -8.22
N ASN A 193 -1.52 -5.96 -7.45
CA ASN A 193 -1.36 -5.25 -6.19
C ASN A 193 0.11 -4.98 -5.86
N ILE A 194 0.32 -3.95 -5.06
CA ILE A 194 1.54 -3.70 -4.31
C ILE A 194 1.21 -3.57 -2.83
N ASP A 195 2.17 -3.90 -1.99
CA ASP A 195 2.05 -3.88 -0.54
C ASP A 195 3.09 -2.93 0.04
N VAL A 196 2.71 -2.17 1.06
CA VAL A 196 3.58 -1.20 1.73
C VAL A 196 3.69 -1.60 3.19
N PHE A 197 4.83 -2.20 3.54
CA PHE A 197 5.20 -2.50 4.91
C PHE A 197 5.60 -1.21 5.63
N MET A 198 5.02 -0.94 6.81
CA MET A 198 5.25 0.31 7.54
C MET A 198 5.59 0.04 9.02
N PRO A 199 6.88 -0.04 9.37
CA PRO A 199 7.30 -0.49 10.70
C PRO A 199 6.85 0.43 11.86
N HIS A 200 6.66 1.73 11.63
CA HIS A 200 6.16 2.69 12.65
C HIS A 200 4.65 2.86 12.72
N CYS A 201 3.94 2.25 11.78
CA CYS A 201 2.50 2.28 11.77
C CYS A 201 1.97 1.02 12.45
N GLN A 202 0.78 1.14 13.04
CA GLN A 202 0.07 -0.02 13.57
C GLN A 202 -0.31 -0.99 12.46
N TYR A 203 -0.60 -0.46 11.27
CA TYR A 203 -1.03 -1.20 10.09
C TYR A 203 -0.08 -0.98 8.92
N ASP A 204 -0.12 -1.92 7.98
CA ASP A 204 0.48 -1.86 6.65
C ASP A 204 -0.62 -1.55 5.62
N CYS A 205 -0.24 -1.24 4.38
CA CYS A 205 -1.21 -0.95 3.32
C CYS A 205 -1.05 -1.90 2.13
N ARG A 206 -2.15 -2.16 1.42
CA ARG A 206 -2.14 -2.77 0.10
C ARG A 206 -2.85 -1.85 -0.87
N VAL A 207 -2.24 -1.55 -2.01
CA VAL A 207 -2.93 -0.92 -3.15
C VAL A 207 -3.19 -1.99 -4.19
N SER A 208 -4.43 -2.12 -4.63
CA SER A 208 -4.83 -3.08 -5.66
C SER A 208 -5.68 -2.43 -6.75
N ILE A 209 -5.53 -2.97 -7.95
CA ILE A 209 -6.35 -2.60 -9.11
C ILE A 209 -7.17 -3.81 -9.52
N SER A 210 -8.47 -3.61 -9.69
CA SER A 210 -9.41 -4.65 -10.12
C SER A 210 -10.29 -4.13 -11.25
N CYS A 211 -10.73 -5.02 -12.13
CA CYS A 211 -11.81 -4.78 -13.07
C CYS A 211 -13.12 -5.32 -12.49
N GLU A 212 -14.07 -4.43 -12.24
CA GLU A 212 -15.44 -4.77 -11.83
C GLU A 212 -16.37 -4.72 -13.05
N PHE A 213 -16.85 -5.88 -13.48
CA PHE A 213 -17.80 -5.93 -14.59
C PHE A 213 -19.21 -5.58 -14.10
N PRO A 214 -20.05 -4.98 -14.98
CA PRO A 214 -21.42 -4.62 -14.65
C PRO A 214 -22.20 -5.77 -14.03
N LEU A 215 -22.99 -5.44 -13.00
CA LEU A 215 -23.87 -6.39 -12.34
C LEU A 215 -24.84 -7.01 -13.35
N ARG A 216 -25.04 -8.32 -13.24
CA ARG A 216 -26.02 -9.07 -14.04
C ARG A 216 -27.02 -9.74 -13.13
N ASP A 217 -28.23 -9.93 -13.64
CA ASP A 217 -29.22 -10.73 -12.94
C ASP A 217 -28.70 -12.17 -12.77
N LEU A 218 -28.94 -12.76 -11.60
CA LEU A 218 -28.72 -14.19 -11.43
C LEU A 218 -29.72 -14.96 -12.30
N GLU A 219 -29.21 -15.78 -13.21
CA GLU A 219 -30.00 -16.76 -13.95
C GLU A 219 -30.22 -18.00 -13.07
N GLY A 220 -31.48 -18.31 -12.76
CA GLY A 220 -31.85 -19.44 -11.89
C GLY A 220 -32.00 -19.08 -10.42
N ASP A 221 -32.14 -20.10 -9.57
CA ASP A 221 -32.26 -19.92 -8.11
C ASP A 221 -30.90 -20.03 -7.42
N MET A 222 -30.74 -19.31 -6.31
CA MET A 222 -29.55 -19.39 -5.44
C MET A 222 -29.27 -20.82 -4.97
N SER A 223 -30.31 -21.63 -4.80
CA SER A 223 -30.21 -23.03 -4.37
C SER A 223 -29.55 -23.94 -5.42
N GLU A 224 -29.54 -23.52 -6.69
CA GLU A 224 -28.94 -24.26 -7.81
C GLU A 224 -27.47 -23.92 -8.02
N MET A 225 -26.95 -22.89 -7.31
CA MET A 225 -25.56 -22.47 -7.39
C MET A 225 -24.64 -23.38 -6.56
N PRO A 226 -23.35 -23.50 -6.94
CA PRO A 226 -22.36 -24.15 -6.09
C PRO A 226 -22.32 -23.53 -4.69
N ALA A 227 -21.91 -24.31 -3.69
CA ALA A 227 -21.71 -23.77 -2.35
C ALA A 227 -20.69 -22.61 -2.38
N ALA A 228 -21.04 -21.49 -1.75
CA ALA A 228 -20.15 -20.33 -1.65
C ALA A 228 -18.90 -20.70 -0.83
N GLU A 229 -17.74 -20.19 -1.25
CA GLU A 229 -16.47 -20.36 -0.52
C GLU A 229 -16.49 -19.59 0.80
N SER A 230 -17.14 -18.42 0.80
CA SER A 230 -17.43 -17.66 2.01
C SER A 230 -18.68 -16.80 1.82
N ILE A 231 -19.41 -16.59 2.91
CA ILE A 231 -20.57 -15.69 2.96
C ILE A 231 -20.26 -14.59 3.96
N ARG A 232 -20.42 -13.35 3.53
CA ARG A 232 -20.01 -12.16 4.27
C ARG A 232 -21.18 -11.18 4.34
N HIS A 233 -21.60 -10.85 5.55
CA HIS A 233 -22.55 -9.77 5.80
C HIS A 233 -21.78 -8.48 6.06
N LYS A 234 -21.95 -7.50 5.18
CA LYS A 234 -21.24 -6.22 5.23
C LYS A 234 -22.18 -5.12 5.70
N ASP A 235 -21.72 -4.34 6.66
CA ASP A 235 -22.34 -3.11 7.14
C ASP A 235 -21.32 -1.97 6.98
N ARG A 236 -21.57 -1.08 6.04
CA ARG A 236 -20.59 -0.10 5.56
C ARG A 236 -21.08 1.32 5.79
N VAL A 237 -20.18 2.13 6.33
CA VAL A 237 -20.29 3.59 6.37
C VAL A 237 -19.19 4.15 5.47
N SER A 238 -19.58 4.99 4.53
CA SER A 238 -18.67 5.57 3.54
C SER A 238 -18.67 7.09 3.64
N ALA A 239 -17.50 7.71 3.57
CA ALA A 239 -17.37 9.12 3.24
C ALA A 239 -17.01 9.26 1.76
N VAL A 240 -17.93 9.80 0.98
CA VAL A 240 -17.81 9.94 -0.48
C VAL A 240 -17.47 11.39 -0.81
N GLY A 241 -16.25 11.61 -1.26
CA GLY A 241 -15.76 12.89 -1.74
C GLY A 241 -15.68 12.94 -3.26
N ARG A 242 -15.11 14.03 -3.79
CA ARG A 242 -14.98 14.25 -5.24
C ARG A 242 -14.09 13.20 -5.93
N ASP A 243 -12.88 13.02 -5.41
CA ASP A 243 -11.87 12.16 -6.05
C ASP A 243 -11.59 10.87 -5.24
N LEU A 244 -12.12 10.77 -4.02
CA LEU A 244 -11.90 9.65 -3.11
C LEU A 244 -13.18 9.24 -2.39
N ARG A 245 -13.26 7.95 -2.06
CA ARG A 245 -14.25 7.35 -1.18
C ARG A 245 -13.52 6.60 -0.06
N ILE A 246 -13.92 6.80 1.20
CA ILE A 246 -13.37 6.09 2.35
C ILE A 246 -14.46 5.19 2.91
N ASP A 247 -14.20 3.89 2.89
CA ASP A 247 -15.14 2.85 3.32
C ASP A 247 -14.70 2.23 4.65
N LEU A 248 -15.57 2.34 5.65
CA LEU A 248 -15.46 1.65 6.93
C LEU A 248 -16.50 0.54 6.94
N THR A 249 -16.02 -0.70 6.84
CA THR A 249 -16.90 -1.87 6.70
C THR A 249 -16.75 -2.80 7.89
N LYS A 250 -17.85 -3.04 8.61
CA LYS A 250 -17.96 -4.15 9.55
C LYS A 250 -18.47 -5.37 8.80
N VAL A 251 -17.75 -6.48 8.90
CA VAL A 251 -18.02 -7.71 8.18
C VAL A 251 -18.26 -8.83 9.16
N LEU A 252 -19.43 -9.46 9.13
CA LEU A 252 -19.67 -10.74 9.80
C LEU A 252 -19.46 -11.87 8.79
N GLU A 253 -18.43 -12.69 9.03
CA GLU A 253 -18.16 -13.87 8.23
C GLU A 253 -18.94 -15.07 8.79
N GLU A 254 -19.81 -15.67 7.97
CA GLU A 254 -20.76 -16.69 8.43
C GLU A 254 -20.08 -18.00 8.84
N SER A 255 -18.99 -18.38 8.15
CA SER A 255 -18.25 -19.63 8.42
C SER A 255 -17.53 -19.61 9.77
N THR A 256 -17.01 -18.46 10.18
CA THR A 256 -16.26 -18.30 11.44
C THR A 256 -17.09 -17.66 12.53
N ASN A 257 -18.24 -17.06 12.19
CA ASN A 257 -19.07 -16.23 13.05
C ASN A 257 -18.28 -15.11 13.74
N LYS A 258 -17.26 -14.57 13.05
CA LYS A 258 -16.39 -13.50 13.56
C LYS A 258 -16.69 -12.18 12.85
N ASN A 259 -16.59 -11.10 13.61
CA ASN A 259 -16.56 -9.76 13.05
C ASN A 259 -15.15 -9.41 12.61
N LEU A 260 -15.03 -8.94 11.38
CA LEU A 260 -13.85 -8.33 10.80
C LEU A 260 -14.16 -6.85 10.54
N PHE A 261 -13.15 -6.00 10.65
CA PHE A 261 -13.30 -4.55 10.48
C PHE A 261 -12.34 -4.11 9.39
N GLU A 262 -12.87 -3.62 8.28
CA GLU A 262 -12.10 -3.23 7.11
C GLU A 262 -12.12 -1.71 6.95
N VAL A 263 -10.96 -1.14 6.59
CA VAL A 263 -10.80 0.27 6.25
C VAL A 263 -10.21 0.32 4.84
N GLU A 264 -10.96 0.87 3.91
CA GLU A 264 -10.62 0.96 2.50
C GLU A 264 -10.68 2.42 2.04
N VAL A 265 -9.75 2.81 1.16
CA VAL A 265 -9.74 4.11 0.48
C VAL A 265 -9.73 3.83 -1.01
N GLU A 266 -10.77 4.25 -1.70
CA GLU A 266 -11.00 4.01 -3.12
C GLU A 266 -10.93 5.32 -3.89
N LEU A 267 -10.35 5.29 -5.08
CA LEU A 267 -10.44 6.41 -6.02
C LEU A 267 -11.82 6.41 -6.67
N SER A 268 -12.43 7.59 -6.78
CA SER A 268 -13.71 7.70 -7.47
C SER A 268 -13.56 7.35 -8.95
N GLU A 269 -14.59 6.76 -9.56
CA GLU A 269 -14.60 6.45 -10.99
C GLU A 269 -14.19 7.66 -11.88
N PRO A 270 -14.67 8.90 -11.62
CA PRO A 270 -14.19 10.07 -12.36
C PRO A 270 -12.69 10.35 -12.20
N ALA A 271 -12.08 10.06 -11.04
CA ALA A 271 -10.66 10.24 -10.82
C ALA A 271 -9.84 9.18 -11.59
N VAL A 272 -10.28 7.92 -11.56
CA VAL A 272 -9.65 6.83 -12.33
C VAL A 272 -9.74 7.09 -13.83
N ASN A 273 -10.92 7.47 -14.34
CA ASN A 273 -11.10 7.78 -15.76
C ASN A 273 -10.24 8.97 -16.22
N ARG A 274 -10.12 10.02 -15.38
CA ARG A 274 -9.26 11.18 -15.67
C ARG A 274 -7.80 10.78 -15.78
N TRP A 275 -7.35 9.85 -14.93
CA TRP A 275 -6.00 9.31 -14.97
C TRP A 275 -5.77 8.46 -16.22
N LEU A 276 -6.66 7.50 -16.51
CA LEU A 276 -6.55 6.61 -17.67
C LEU A 276 -6.63 7.35 -19.01
N SER A 277 -7.33 8.50 -19.07
CA SER A 277 -7.45 9.29 -20.31
C SER A 277 -6.20 10.11 -20.67
N GLN A 278 -5.20 10.20 -19.78
CA GLN A 278 -4.02 11.03 -20.06
C GLN A 278 -3.11 10.39 -21.10
N PRO A 279 -2.60 11.16 -22.09
CA PRO A 279 -1.64 10.64 -23.05
C PRO A 279 -0.30 10.34 -22.36
N ASP A 280 0.44 9.38 -22.89
CA ASP A 280 1.84 9.12 -22.49
C ASP A 280 2.83 10.15 -23.08
N GLU A 281 2.32 11.15 -23.81
CA GLU A 281 3.12 12.25 -24.35
C GLU A 281 3.55 13.24 -23.26
N ASN A 282 4.79 13.73 -23.37
CA ASN A 282 5.35 14.80 -22.52
C ASN A 282 5.25 14.52 -21.00
N GLY A 283 5.21 13.25 -20.58
CA GLY A 283 5.16 12.86 -19.18
C GLY A 283 3.83 13.16 -18.46
N GLN A 284 2.75 13.48 -19.20
CA GLN A 284 1.44 13.79 -18.60
C GLN A 284 0.84 12.60 -17.84
N SER A 285 0.93 11.40 -18.42
CA SER A 285 0.60 10.14 -17.76
C SER A 285 1.29 9.96 -16.40
N TRP A 286 2.62 10.17 -16.35
CA TRP A 286 3.39 10.11 -15.10
C TRP A 286 2.93 11.16 -14.07
N LYS A 287 2.72 12.40 -14.51
CA LYS A 287 2.22 13.47 -13.63
C LYS A 287 0.85 13.12 -13.04
N SER A 288 -0.06 12.60 -13.85
CA SER A 288 -1.38 12.21 -13.38
C SER A 288 -1.32 11.01 -12.44
N ALA A 289 -0.45 10.04 -12.68
CA ALA A 289 -0.25 8.92 -11.76
C ALA A 289 0.28 9.39 -10.38
N ILE A 290 1.18 10.39 -10.35
CA ILE A 290 1.63 11.02 -9.11
C ILE A 290 0.47 11.71 -8.38
N GLU A 291 -0.34 12.50 -9.09
CA GLU A 291 -1.48 13.21 -8.50
C GLU A 291 -2.47 12.21 -7.88
N THR A 292 -2.81 11.15 -8.63
CA THR A 292 -3.68 10.06 -8.19
C THR A 292 -3.11 9.30 -6.99
N SER A 293 -1.83 8.95 -7.03
CA SER A 293 -1.13 8.31 -5.91
C SER A 293 -1.14 9.19 -4.65
N SER A 294 -0.92 10.49 -4.82
CA SER A 294 -0.89 11.45 -3.72
C SER A 294 -2.23 11.55 -3.00
N LEU A 295 -3.36 11.37 -3.70
CA LEU A 295 -4.69 11.32 -3.10
C LEU A 295 -4.80 10.14 -2.11
N LEU A 296 -4.43 8.93 -2.56
CA LEU A 296 -4.42 7.72 -1.72
C LEU A 296 -3.48 7.88 -0.52
N TRP A 297 -2.23 8.30 -0.77
CA TRP A 297 -1.20 8.40 0.26
C TRP A 297 -1.51 9.49 1.30
N LYS A 298 -2.19 10.58 0.91
CA LYS A 298 -2.66 11.60 1.84
C LYS A 298 -3.63 11.03 2.87
N MET A 299 -4.50 10.09 2.49
CA MET A 299 -5.40 9.43 3.44
C MET A 299 -4.64 8.50 4.40
N VAL A 300 -3.60 7.82 3.92
CA VAL A 300 -2.70 7.05 4.78
C VAL A 300 -2.05 7.96 5.83
N LYS A 301 -1.51 9.12 5.42
CA LYS A 301 -0.93 10.10 6.36
C LYS A 301 -1.95 10.68 7.34
N TYR A 302 -3.18 10.89 6.90
CA TYR A 302 -4.26 11.38 7.76
C TYR A 302 -4.58 10.39 8.89
N PHE A 303 -4.76 9.11 8.55
CA PHE A 303 -5.12 8.09 9.53
C PHE A 303 -3.92 7.50 10.30
N MET A 304 -2.74 7.53 9.69
CA MET A 304 -1.49 7.02 10.26
C MET A 304 -0.37 8.06 10.07
N PRO A 305 -0.28 9.09 10.95
CA PRO A 305 0.67 10.20 10.81
C PRO A 305 2.15 9.79 10.74
N ASN A 306 2.49 8.64 11.33
CA ASN A 306 3.86 8.09 11.30
C ASN A 306 4.23 7.38 9.98
N SER A 307 3.33 7.34 8.99
CA SER A 307 3.58 6.68 7.70
C SER A 307 4.62 7.39 6.81
N GLY A 308 4.89 8.67 7.08
CA GLY A 308 5.80 9.50 6.30
C GLY A 308 7.20 9.69 6.90
N GLN A 309 7.62 8.89 7.89
CA GLN A 309 8.91 9.10 8.55
C GLN A 309 10.08 8.99 7.55
N ALA A 310 11.00 9.96 7.64
CA ALA A 310 12.17 10.02 6.78
C ALA A 310 13.15 8.91 7.15
N PHE A 311 13.68 8.21 6.15
CA PHE A 311 14.63 7.14 6.37
C PHE A 311 16.06 7.66 6.32
N LYS A 312 16.86 7.26 7.31
CA LYS A 312 18.30 7.47 7.30
C LYS A 312 18.92 6.51 6.29
N ARG A 313 19.80 7.01 5.42
CA ARG A 313 20.55 6.19 4.46
C ARG A 313 22.04 6.44 4.58
N ASN A 314 22.84 5.53 4.02
CA ASN A 314 24.28 5.68 3.91
C ASN A 314 24.64 6.47 2.65
N TRP A 315 25.93 6.82 2.50
CA TRP A 315 26.46 7.53 1.33
C TRP A 315 26.93 6.56 0.23
N ASP A 316 26.11 5.56 -0.09
CA ASP A 316 26.40 4.47 -1.02
C ASP A 316 25.45 4.42 -2.23
N PHE A 317 24.57 5.41 -2.39
CA PHE A 317 23.60 5.46 -3.49
C PHE A 317 24.15 6.09 -4.79
N PRO A 318 23.58 5.75 -5.97
CA PRO A 318 23.92 6.41 -7.24
C PRO A 318 23.63 7.92 -7.18
N GLY A 319 24.62 8.77 -7.51
CA GLY A 319 24.49 10.21 -7.37
C GLY A 319 24.99 10.77 -6.02
N ALA A 320 25.40 9.92 -5.07
CA ALA A 320 25.88 10.33 -3.75
C ALA A 320 27.07 11.29 -3.83
N THR A 321 27.99 11.07 -4.78
CA THR A 321 29.17 11.92 -4.96
C THR A 321 28.76 13.31 -5.45
N GLU A 322 27.80 13.39 -6.36
CA GLU A 322 27.24 14.63 -6.90
C GLU A 322 26.49 15.40 -5.80
N VAL A 323 25.68 14.70 -4.99
CA VAL A 323 25.02 15.28 -3.81
C VAL A 323 26.06 15.82 -2.82
N GLN A 324 27.06 15.03 -2.45
CA GLN A 324 28.13 15.47 -1.56
C GLN A 324 28.86 16.68 -2.13
N ASN A 325 29.21 16.65 -3.41
CA ASN A 325 29.89 17.76 -4.07
C ASN A 325 29.02 19.02 -4.13
N ALA A 326 27.71 18.89 -4.33
CA ALA A 326 26.79 20.02 -4.43
C ALA A 326 26.74 20.86 -3.15
N TYR A 327 26.63 20.23 -1.96
CA TYR A 327 26.63 20.99 -0.71
C TYR A 327 28.02 21.17 -0.09
N GLN A 328 28.93 20.20 -0.17
CA GLN A 328 30.28 20.36 0.37
C GLN A 328 31.14 21.34 -0.46
N GLY A 329 30.94 21.36 -1.78
CA GLY A 329 31.61 22.31 -2.68
C GLY A 329 31.18 23.75 -2.44
N ARG A 330 29.96 23.98 -1.95
CA ARG A 330 29.43 25.30 -1.60
C ARG A 330 29.74 25.74 -0.16
N LEU A 331 29.92 24.79 0.76
CA LEU A 331 30.01 25.07 2.21
C LEU A 331 31.43 24.89 2.80
N GLY A 332 32.39 24.48 1.97
CA GLY A 332 33.82 24.67 2.22
C GLY A 332 34.50 23.69 3.19
N ILE A 333 33.76 22.74 3.79
CA ILE A 333 34.34 21.73 4.69
C ILE A 333 33.80 20.34 4.34
N ARG A 334 34.67 19.46 3.85
CA ARG A 334 34.33 18.04 3.61
C ARG A 334 34.11 17.31 4.93
N GLY A 335 33.04 16.51 5.00
CA GLY A 335 32.77 15.62 6.13
C GLY A 335 32.22 16.29 7.41
N LYS A 336 31.84 17.58 7.36
CA LYS A 336 31.16 18.26 8.47
C LYS A 336 29.89 18.95 7.97
N PHE A 337 28.87 18.97 8.82
CA PHE A 337 27.70 19.83 8.63
C PHE A 337 28.09 21.28 8.90
N SER A 338 28.65 21.95 7.89
CA SER A 338 28.90 23.39 7.89
C SER A 338 27.60 24.10 7.58
N GLY A 339 27.01 24.83 8.53
CA GLY A 339 25.82 25.65 8.26
C GLY A 339 26.03 26.57 7.04
N THR A 340 24.96 26.97 6.34
CA THR A 340 25.09 27.90 5.19
C THR A 340 25.65 29.26 5.52
N MET A 341 25.66 29.63 6.80
CA MET A 341 26.14 30.94 7.22
C MET A 341 27.67 31.01 7.04
N PRO A 342 28.16 31.88 6.15
CA PRO A 342 29.59 31.92 5.79
C PRO A 342 30.46 32.51 6.90
N VAL A 343 29.82 33.06 7.95
CA VAL A 343 30.43 33.83 9.03
C VAL A 343 29.70 33.55 10.34
N GLY A 344 30.41 33.66 11.47
CA GLY A 344 29.77 33.62 12.78
C GLY A 344 28.78 34.77 12.96
N PHE A 345 27.76 34.59 13.81
CA PHE A 345 26.71 35.59 14.08
C PHE A 345 27.22 36.71 14.99
N ALA A 346 28.22 37.43 14.51
CA ALA A 346 28.80 38.59 15.18
C ALA A 346 28.29 39.87 14.53
N ARG A 347 28.09 40.91 15.34
CA ARG A 347 27.54 42.21 14.90
C ARG A 347 28.29 42.81 13.71
N TRP A 348 29.61 42.62 13.66
CA TRP A 348 30.46 43.14 12.58
C TRP A 348 30.31 42.39 11.25
N HIS A 349 29.73 41.19 11.24
CA HIS A 349 29.44 40.44 10.02
C HIS A 349 28.07 40.79 9.40
N ILE A 350 27.20 41.52 10.10
CA ILE A 350 25.85 41.87 9.61
C ILE A 350 25.89 42.64 8.27
N PRO A 351 26.74 43.68 8.09
CA PRO A 351 26.82 44.40 6.81
C PRO A 351 27.30 43.52 5.65
N LEU A 352 28.18 42.56 5.93
CA LEU A 352 28.67 41.61 4.93
C LEU A 352 27.57 40.64 4.48
N VAL A 353 26.73 40.18 5.40
CA VAL A 353 25.60 39.30 5.08
C VAL A 353 24.54 40.05 4.27
N GLN A 354 24.22 41.30 4.67
CA GLN A 354 23.25 42.14 3.96
C GLN A 354 23.68 42.54 2.54
N SER A 355 24.99 42.53 2.24
CA SER A 355 25.50 42.92 0.92
C SER A 355 25.61 41.76 -0.07
N ARG A 356 25.28 40.54 0.33
CA ARG A 356 25.29 39.33 -0.52
C ARG A 356 23.88 38.82 -0.76
N GLU A 357 23.75 37.90 -1.71
CA GLU A 357 22.52 37.14 -1.97
C GLU A 357 22.28 36.09 -0.86
N TYR A 358 22.19 36.56 0.38
CA TYR A 358 21.96 35.73 1.55
C TYR A 358 20.71 36.21 2.29
N PHE A 359 19.69 35.37 2.33
CA PHE A 359 18.42 35.65 2.97
C PHE A 359 18.38 35.02 4.37
N VAL A 360 17.87 35.76 5.35
CA VAL A 360 17.73 35.28 6.74
C VAL A 360 16.24 35.08 7.02
N SER A 361 15.86 33.91 7.51
CA SER A 361 14.53 33.63 8.03
C SER A 361 14.52 33.63 9.56
N GLU A 362 13.33 33.76 10.15
CA GLU A 362 13.15 33.53 11.59
C GLU A 362 13.60 32.11 11.96
N LYS A 363 14.22 31.97 13.13
CA LYS A 363 14.61 30.67 13.68
C LYS A 363 13.37 30.00 14.25
N THR A 364 13.12 28.78 13.84
CA THR A 364 12.03 27.94 14.34
C THR A 364 12.59 26.86 15.25
N ASP A 365 11.78 26.26 16.12
CA ASP A 365 12.22 25.16 16.99
C ASP A 365 12.35 23.80 16.24
N GLY A 366 12.57 23.85 14.93
CA GLY A 366 12.70 22.69 14.07
C GLY A 366 14.10 22.04 14.09
N VAL A 367 14.18 20.84 13.53
CA VAL A 367 15.45 20.15 13.33
C VAL A 367 16.05 20.60 12.00
N ARG A 368 17.28 21.11 12.03
CA ARG A 368 17.96 21.63 10.83
C ARG A 368 18.39 20.53 9.88
N TYR A 369 18.04 20.68 8.60
CA TYR A 369 18.47 19.82 7.50
C TYR A 369 18.93 20.66 6.31
N PHE A 370 19.85 20.10 5.51
CA PHE A 370 20.03 20.56 4.13
C PHE A 370 19.14 19.76 3.20
N LEU A 371 18.33 20.43 2.40
CA LEU A 371 17.73 19.81 1.22
C LEU A 371 18.73 19.96 0.05
N VAL A 372 19.15 18.86 -0.55
CA VAL A 372 20.07 18.84 -1.69
C VAL A 372 19.42 18.15 -2.88
N VAL A 373 19.43 18.84 -4.02
CA VAL A 373 18.99 18.31 -5.31
C VAL A 373 20.22 18.18 -6.21
N ALA A 374 20.72 16.98 -6.40
CA ALA A 374 21.89 16.73 -7.25
C ALA A 374 22.03 15.23 -7.59
N GLY A 375 22.77 14.91 -8.66
CA GLY A 375 22.92 13.55 -9.17
C GLY A 375 21.58 12.90 -9.52
N GLY A 376 20.57 13.68 -9.89
CA GLY A 376 19.20 13.20 -10.09
C GLY A 376 18.44 12.81 -8.81
N ASN A 377 18.97 13.15 -7.63
CA ASN A 377 18.44 12.74 -6.32
C ASN A 377 17.94 13.91 -5.45
N THR A 378 16.82 13.61 -4.78
CA THR A 378 16.11 14.28 -3.67
C THR A 378 16.56 14.02 -2.22
N VAL A 379 17.43 14.78 -1.54
CA VAL A 379 17.94 14.35 -0.21
C VAL A 379 17.85 15.40 0.88
N LEU A 380 17.54 14.97 2.11
CA LEU A 380 17.78 15.73 3.33
C LEU A 380 19.13 15.33 3.93
N VAL A 381 19.91 16.24 4.50
CA VAL A 381 21.15 15.92 5.22
C VAL A 381 21.05 16.52 6.61
N ASP A 382 21.21 15.70 7.64
CA ASP A 382 21.15 16.16 9.03
C ASP A 382 22.49 16.72 9.53
N ARG A 383 22.50 17.18 10.79
CA ARG A 383 23.70 17.68 11.47
C ARG A 383 24.81 16.64 11.63
N SER A 384 24.47 15.35 11.61
CA SER A 384 25.45 14.26 11.67
C SER A 384 26.07 13.95 10.30
N ASN A 385 25.75 14.73 9.28
CA ASN A 385 26.16 14.53 7.89
C ASN A 385 25.62 13.21 7.31
N SER A 386 24.49 12.75 7.83
CA SER A 386 23.80 11.57 7.35
C SER A 386 22.71 12.00 6.35
N PRO A 387 22.67 11.37 5.17
CA PRO A 387 21.60 11.60 4.22
C PRO A 387 20.33 10.89 4.68
N PHE A 388 19.21 11.55 4.46
CA PHE A 388 17.86 11.10 4.68
C PHE A 388 17.04 11.32 3.43
N THR A 389 15.98 10.53 3.32
CA THR A 389 15.04 10.58 2.21
C THR A 389 13.66 10.38 2.79
N ALA A 390 12.65 11.01 2.19
CA ALA A 390 11.29 11.03 2.68
C ALA A 390 10.34 11.04 1.49
N SER A 391 9.12 10.55 1.71
CA SER A 391 8.08 10.52 0.67
C SER A 391 7.82 11.93 0.13
N GLY A 392 7.80 12.05 -1.20
CA GLY A 392 7.56 13.30 -1.92
C GLY A 392 8.78 14.19 -2.16
N LEU A 393 9.96 13.91 -1.56
CA LEU A 393 11.15 14.73 -1.79
C LEU A 393 11.60 14.74 -3.26
N ASP A 394 11.50 13.61 -3.94
CA ASP A 394 11.94 13.47 -5.34
C ASP A 394 11.17 14.36 -6.31
N LEU A 395 9.95 14.79 -5.97
CA LEU A 395 9.18 15.73 -6.79
C LEU A 395 9.85 17.11 -6.84
N LEU A 396 10.66 17.45 -5.83
CA LEU A 396 11.36 18.72 -5.79
C LEU A 396 12.40 18.86 -6.91
N LYS A 397 12.89 17.76 -7.50
CA LYS A 397 13.77 17.81 -8.68
C LYS A 397 13.09 18.38 -9.92
N LEU A 398 11.76 18.40 -9.95
CA LEU A 398 10.97 18.99 -11.04
C LEU A 398 10.89 20.51 -10.94
N VAL A 399 11.14 21.06 -9.74
CA VAL A 399 10.96 22.50 -9.44
C VAL A 399 12.29 23.17 -9.13
N LEU A 400 13.21 22.44 -8.50
CA LEU A 400 14.51 22.93 -8.08
C LEU A 400 15.59 22.50 -9.09
N PRO A 401 16.45 23.43 -9.54
CA PRO A 401 17.55 23.11 -10.45
C PRO A 401 18.57 22.13 -9.85
N GLU A 402 19.28 21.42 -10.72
CA GLU A 402 20.41 20.55 -10.35
C GLU A 402 21.51 21.34 -9.60
N GLY A 403 22.03 20.75 -8.51
CA GLY A 403 23.00 21.37 -7.61
C GLY A 403 22.40 22.31 -6.56
N THR A 404 21.07 22.37 -6.43
CA THR A 404 20.41 23.19 -5.41
C THR A 404 20.68 22.66 -4.01
N VAL A 405 20.98 23.57 -3.09
CA VAL A 405 21.13 23.29 -1.65
C VAL A 405 20.30 24.32 -0.89
N LEU A 406 19.27 23.88 -0.19
CA LEU A 406 18.49 24.72 0.71
C LEU A 406 18.84 24.35 2.15
N ASP A 407 19.07 25.37 2.97
CA ASP A 407 19.27 25.20 4.40
C ASP A 407 18.04 25.69 5.12
N GLY A 408 17.43 24.78 5.88
CA GLY A 408 16.20 25.06 6.55
C GLY A 408 16.02 24.17 7.77
N GLU A 409 14.94 24.44 8.48
CA GLU A 409 14.51 23.66 9.62
C GLU A 409 13.25 22.88 9.22
N LEU A 410 13.27 21.58 9.47
CA LEU A 410 12.08 20.76 9.42
C LEU A 410 11.31 21.01 10.70
N VAL A 411 10.22 21.77 10.59
CA VAL A 411 9.28 22.02 11.68
C VAL A 411 8.26 20.89 11.66
N VAL A 412 8.31 20.03 12.67
CA VAL A 412 7.22 19.09 12.94
C VAL A 412 6.19 19.88 13.74
N SER A 413 5.21 20.48 13.06
CA SER A 413 4.05 20.98 13.78
C SER A 413 3.31 19.77 14.34
N CYS A 414 3.56 19.43 15.62
CA CYS A 414 2.47 18.88 16.41
C CYS A 414 1.35 19.91 16.28
N GLN A 415 0.14 19.48 15.91
CA GLN A 415 -1.02 20.30 16.23
C GLN A 415 -1.01 20.42 17.74
N ASP A 416 -0.49 21.55 18.22
CA ASP A 416 -0.71 21.97 19.58
C ASP A 416 -2.21 22.19 19.75
N ASP A 417 -2.73 21.58 20.81
CA ASP A 417 -4.01 21.86 21.41
C ASP A 417 -4.30 23.36 21.37
N THR A 418 -5.27 23.76 20.54
CA THR A 418 -5.89 25.08 20.68
C THR A 418 -7.38 24.92 20.93
N SER A 419 -7.69 25.06 22.22
CA SER A 419 -8.93 25.53 22.88
C SER A 419 -10.21 24.71 22.75
#